data_AF-A0A0G1Y750-F1
#
_entry.id   AF-A0A0G1Y750-F1
#
_cell.length_a   1.000
_cell.length_b   1.000
_cell.length_c   1.000
_cell.angle_alpha   90.00
_cell.angle_beta   90.00
_cell.angle_gamma   90.00
#
_symmetry.space_group_name_H-M   'P 1'
#
loop_
_entity.id
_entity.type
_entity.pdbx_description
1 polymer ?
#
loop_
_entity_poly.entity_id
_entity_poly.type
_entity_poly.pdbx_seq_one_letter_code
_entity_poly.pdbx_strand_id
1 'polypeptide(L)'
;MFSVIIVPVEVKNLETIRHSAAHLLAAAVKQLWPLAQPTIGPAIENGFYYDFDFGQVKISEDDLPKIEKKMREILPNWKSFERIDASPAEAKKEFHDNHYKLELIEELIKNKEKISIYQSGDFRDLCLGGHSKTLNSFPLPEPTGAVTKRTRC
;
A
#
# COMPACT_ATOMS: atom_id res chain seq x y z
N MET A 1 -1.50 -0.72 17.75
CA MET A 1 -1.45 0.76 17.60
C MET A 1 -1.03 1.00 16.17
N PHE A 2 -1.81 1.71 15.36
CA PHE A 2 -1.52 1.82 13.93
C PHE A 2 -0.44 2.88 13.70
N SER A 3 0.45 2.58 12.76
CA SER A 3 1.40 3.55 12.24
C SER A 3 0.99 3.92 10.83
N VAL A 4 0.77 5.21 10.62
CA VAL A 4 0.54 5.82 9.32
C VAL A 4 1.86 6.32 8.80
N ILE A 5 2.26 5.88 7.61
CA ILE A 5 3.41 6.43 6.92
C ILE A 5 2.90 7.35 5.81
N ILE A 6 3.21 8.64 5.92
CA ILE A 6 2.79 9.65 4.94
C ILE A 6 3.99 10.02 4.09
N VAL A 7 3.83 10.03 2.76
CA VAL A 7 4.87 10.45 1.82
C VAL A 7 4.34 11.62 0.98
N PRO A 8 4.88 12.84 1.14
CA PRO A 8 4.45 14.00 0.36
C PRO A 8 4.98 13.94 -1.08
N VAL A 9 4.20 14.47 -2.03
CA VAL A 9 4.51 14.53 -3.47
C VAL A 9 3.98 15.85 -4.05
N GLU A 10 4.87 16.77 -4.45
CA GLU A 10 4.52 18.11 -4.95
C GLU A 10 3.97 18.15 -6.39
N VAL A 11 4.02 17.04 -7.14
CA VAL A 11 3.60 17.02 -8.55
C VAL A 11 2.07 16.95 -8.67
N LYS A 12 1.47 17.98 -9.30
CA LYS A 12 0.02 18.08 -9.54
C LYS A 12 -0.48 17.02 -10.54
N ASN A 13 -1.69 16.53 -10.30
CA ASN A 13 -2.48 15.66 -11.21
C ASN A 13 -1.94 14.22 -11.41
N LEU A 14 -1.38 13.64 -10.37
CA LEU A 14 -0.81 12.28 -10.36
C LEU A 14 -1.49 11.34 -9.34
N GLU A 15 -2.81 11.43 -9.17
CA GLU A 15 -3.54 10.56 -8.22
C GLU A 15 -3.25 9.07 -8.47
N THR A 16 -3.24 8.65 -9.73
CA THR A 16 -2.97 7.27 -10.11
C THR A 16 -1.55 6.82 -9.78
N ILE A 17 -0.57 7.71 -9.93
CA ILE A 17 0.83 7.42 -9.60
C ILE A 17 1.03 7.43 -8.08
N ARG A 18 0.43 8.37 -7.36
CA ARG A 18 0.46 8.42 -5.88
C ARG A 18 -0.14 7.18 -5.26
N HIS A 19 -1.27 6.72 -5.79
CA HIS A 19 -1.90 5.49 -5.33
C HIS A 19 -1.03 4.25 -5.61
N SER A 20 -0.42 4.22 -6.79
CA SER A 20 0.53 3.16 -7.14
C SER A 20 1.80 3.19 -6.26
N ALA A 21 2.25 4.38 -5.86
CA ALA A 21 3.38 4.56 -4.94
C ALA A 21 3.01 4.14 -3.49
N ALA A 22 1.74 4.25 -3.10
CA ALA A 22 1.25 3.68 -1.85
C ALA A 22 1.41 2.15 -1.83
N HIS A 23 1.12 1.48 -2.95
CA HIS A 23 1.34 0.02 -3.05
C HIS A 23 2.84 -0.32 -2.97
N LEU A 24 3.70 0.49 -3.59
CA LEU A 24 5.16 0.34 -3.48
C LEU A 24 5.64 0.45 -2.03
N LEU A 25 5.09 1.42 -1.28
CA LEU A 25 5.36 1.59 0.14
C LEU A 25 4.92 0.36 0.94
N ALA A 26 3.72 -0.15 0.70
CA ALA A 26 3.24 -1.37 1.36
C ALA A 26 4.10 -2.59 1.06
N ALA A 27 4.56 -2.74 -0.18
CA ALA A 27 5.49 -3.79 -0.55
C ALA A 27 6.85 -3.68 0.16
N ALA A 28 7.41 -2.47 0.22
CA ALA A 28 8.67 -2.21 0.92
C ALA A 28 8.55 -2.51 2.42
N VAL A 29 7.47 -2.05 3.06
CA VAL A 29 7.17 -2.33 4.46
C VAL A 29 6.99 -3.82 4.69
N LYS A 30 6.27 -4.54 3.83
CA LYS A 30 6.13 -6.00 3.94
C LYS A 30 7.45 -6.76 3.80
N GLN A 31 8.39 -6.28 2.97
CA GLN A 31 9.71 -6.91 2.87
C GLN A 31 10.59 -6.63 4.10
N LEU A 32 10.48 -5.46 4.73
CA LEU A 32 11.23 -5.11 5.93
C LEU A 32 10.62 -5.73 7.20
N TRP A 33 9.29 -5.76 7.28
CA TRP A 33 8.50 -6.30 8.39
C TRP A 33 7.42 -7.25 7.83
N PRO A 34 7.75 -8.54 7.63
CA PRO A 34 6.82 -9.51 7.06
C PRO A 34 5.50 -9.69 7.81
N LEU A 35 5.54 -9.47 9.14
CA LEU A 35 4.37 -9.55 10.03
C LEU A 35 3.50 -8.29 9.99
N ALA A 36 3.94 -7.21 9.35
CA ALA A 36 3.12 -6.00 9.22
C ALA A 36 1.85 -6.31 8.43
N GLN A 37 0.71 -5.83 8.89
CA GLN A 37 -0.58 -5.98 8.22
C GLN A 37 -0.96 -4.65 7.56
N PRO A 38 -0.81 -4.52 6.23
CA PRO A 38 -1.29 -3.35 5.51
C PRO A 38 -2.81 -3.27 5.57
N THR A 39 -3.34 -2.08 5.81
CA THR A 39 -4.78 -1.84 5.89
C THR A 39 -5.26 -1.06 4.67
N ILE A 40 -5.24 0.28 4.73
CA ILE A 40 -5.74 1.19 3.69
C ILE A 40 -4.63 2.16 3.28
N GLY A 41 -4.52 2.43 1.98
CA GLY A 41 -3.49 3.31 1.43
C GLY A 41 -3.99 4.20 0.29
N PRO A 42 -4.70 5.31 0.59
CA PRO A 42 -5.25 6.17 -0.44
C PRO A 42 -4.22 7.21 -0.91
N ALA A 43 -4.39 7.68 -2.15
CA ALA A 43 -3.76 8.91 -2.59
C ALA A 43 -4.43 10.12 -1.92
N ILE A 44 -3.65 11.16 -1.61
CA ILE A 44 -4.12 12.43 -1.07
C ILE A 44 -3.62 13.60 -1.93
N GLU A 45 -4.19 14.79 -1.73
CA GLU A 45 -3.94 15.98 -2.58
C GLU A 45 -2.46 16.31 -2.76
N ASN A 46 -1.64 16.09 -1.73
CA ASN A 46 -0.21 16.41 -1.72
C ASN A 46 0.67 15.20 -1.44
N GLY A 47 0.21 13.98 -1.72
CA GLY A 47 0.99 12.78 -1.44
C GLY A 47 0.20 11.48 -1.42
N PHE A 48 0.65 10.53 -0.63
CA PHE A 48 -0.07 9.31 -0.30
C PHE A 48 0.27 8.89 1.12
N TYR A 49 -0.59 8.07 1.72
CA TYR A 49 -0.25 7.40 2.97
C TYR A 49 -0.63 5.95 2.92
N TYR A 50 -0.10 5.17 3.84
CA TYR A 50 -0.54 3.81 4.07
C TYR A 50 -0.55 3.52 5.57
N ASP A 51 -1.66 2.94 6.04
CA ASP A 51 -1.87 2.54 7.42
C ASP A 51 -1.44 1.07 7.61
N PHE A 52 -0.57 0.83 8.57
CA PHE A 52 -0.09 -0.51 8.92
C PHE A 52 -0.33 -0.83 10.38
N ASP A 53 -0.68 -2.09 10.65
CA ASP A 53 -0.50 -2.67 11.98
C ASP A 53 0.82 -3.44 12.04
N PHE A 54 1.72 -2.99 12.93
CA PHE A 54 3.01 -3.63 13.19
C PHE A 54 2.96 -4.52 14.44
N GLY A 55 1.79 -4.69 15.06
CA GLY A 55 1.62 -5.44 16.30
C GLY A 55 2.40 -4.81 17.45
N GLN A 56 3.42 -5.53 17.93
CA GLN A 56 4.29 -5.06 19.02
C GLN A 56 5.47 -4.21 18.52
N VAL A 57 5.80 -4.26 17.23
CA VAL A 57 6.92 -3.49 16.66
C VAL A 57 6.52 -2.01 16.57
N LYS A 58 7.41 -1.14 17.02
CA LYS A 58 7.24 0.30 16.94
C LYS A 58 8.12 0.84 15.82
N ILE A 59 7.50 1.49 14.84
CA ILE A 59 8.18 2.23 13.79
C ILE A 59 8.33 3.69 14.21
N SER A 60 9.50 4.28 13.97
CA SER A 60 9.77 5.71 14.16
C SER A 60 10.18 6.36 12.83
N GLU A 61 10.38 7.68 12.87
CA GLU A 61 10.88 8.45 11.73
C GLU A 61 12.28 8.00 11.28
N ASP A 62 13.08 7.42 12.19
CA ASP A 62 14.42 6.89 11.90
C ASP A 62 14.39 5.67 10.96
N ASP A 63 13.23 5.03 10.80
CA ASP A 63 13.04 3.91 9.88
C ASP A 63 12.64 4.36 8.47
N LEU A 64 12.20 5.60 8.29
CA LEU A 64 11.80 6.14 6.98
C LEU A 64 12.91 6.04 5.92
N PRO A 65 14.19 6.35 6.22
CA PRO A 65 15.27 6.18 5.24
C PRO A 65 15.45 4.71 4.81
N LYS A 66 15.20 3.74 5.72
CA LYS A 66 15.28 2.31 5.38
C LYS A 66 14.15 1.90 4.44
N ILE A 67 12.94 2.41 4.70
CA ILE A 67 11.76 2.15 3.87
C ILE A 67 11.96 2.72 2.48
N GLU A 68 12.42 3.96 2.36
CA GLU A 68 12.70 4.58 1.07
C GLU A 68 13.78 3.82 0.30
N LYS A 69 14.90 3.49 0.95
CA LYS A 69 15.95 2.68 0.32
C LYS A 69 15.35 1.40 -0.25
N LYS A 70 14.49 0.74 0.52
CA LYS A 70 13.80 -0.47 0.08
C LYS A 70 12.84 -0.22 -1.09
N MET A 71 12.08 0.88 -1.07
CA MET A 71 11.21 1.28 -2.19
C MET A 71 12.02 1.50 -3.47
N ARG A 72 13.18 2.19 -3.38
CA ARG A 72 14.10 2.40 -4.52
C ARG A 72 14.70 1.09 -5.03
N GLU A 73 15.02 0.16 -4.14
CA GLU A 73 15.53 -1.17 -4.50
C GLU A 73 14.50 -2.00 -5.28
N ILE A 74 13.22 -1.96 -4.91
CA ILE A 74 12.18 -2.76 -5.55
C ILE A 74 11.56 -2.07 -6.78
N LEU A 75 11.62 -0.74 -6.87
CA LEU A 75 11.04 0.06 -7.97
C LEU A 75 11.38 -0.46 -9.39
N PRO A 76 12.62 -0.90 -9.71
CA PRO A 76 12.95 -1.41 -11.04
C PRO A 76 12.12 -2.62 -11.49
N ASN A 77 11.55 -3.37 -10.54
CA ASN A 77 10.69 -4.54 -10.79
C ASN A 77 9.22 -4.16 -10.99
N TRP A 78 8.83 -2.91 -10.73
CA TRP A 78 7.45 -2.42 -10.78
C TRP A 78 7.07 -1.90 -12.18
N LYS A 79 7.31 -2.76 -13.18
CA LYS A 79 7.15 -2.43 -14.60
C LYS A 79 5.69 -2.40 -15.06
N SER A 80 4.82 -3.18 -14.43
CA SER A 80 3.39 -3.28 -14.76
C SER A 80 2.52 -3.40 -13.51
N PHE A 81 1.28 -2.95 -13.65
CA PHE A 81 0.20 -3.17 -12.69
C PHE A 81 -0.85 -4.06 -13.36
N GLU A 82 -0.92 -5.31 -12.91
CA GLU A 82 -1.85 -6.29 -13.46
C GLU A 82 -3.06 -6.42 -12.55
N ARG A 83 -4.24 -6.16 -13.10
CA ARG A 83 -5.51 -6.38 -12.41
C ARG A 83 -5.93 -7.83 -12.59
N ILE A 84 -6.23 -8.47 -11.47
CA ILE A 84 -6.77 -9.82 -11.39
C ILE A 84 -8.15 -9.69 -10.73
N ASP A 85 -9.22 -9.95 -11.48
CA ASP A 85 -10.54 -10.08 -10.90
C ASP A 85 -10.60 -11.39 -10.12
N ALA A 86 -10.92 -11.32 -8.83
CA ALA A 86 -10.91 -12.47 -7.94
C ALA A 86 -12.31 -12.70 -7.36
N SER A 87 -12.69 -13.96 -7.19
CA SER A 87 -13.87 -14.30 -6.41
C SER A 87 -13.64 -14.00 -4.92
N PRO A 88 -14.71 -13.81 -4.14
CA PRO A 88 -14.60 -13.66 -2.69
C PRO A 88 -13.79 -14.77 -2.01
N ALA A 89 -13.93 -16.01 -2.47
CA ALA A 89 -13.22 -17.15 -1.91
C ALA A 89 -11.70 -17.09 -2.21
N GLU A 90 -11.33 -16.71 -3.44
CA GLU A 90 -9.92 -16.53 -3.83
C GLU A 90 -9.28 -15.38 -3.05
N ALA A 91 -9.97 -14.25 -2.93
CA ALA A 91 -9.47 -13.11 -2.17
C ALA A 91 -9.30 -13.44 -0.68
N LYS A 92 -10.27 -14.14 -0.06
CA LYS A 92 -10.14 -14.59 1.33
C LYS A 92 -8.99 -15.57 1.53
N LYS A 93 -8.71 -16.42 0.55
CA LYS A 93 -7.57 -17.35 0.59
C LYS A 93 -6.23 -16.61 0.46
N GLU A 94 -6.14 -15.65 -0.46
CA GLU A 94 -4.92 -14.86 -0.67
C GLU A 94 -4.57 -14.04 0.58
N PHE A 95 -5.56 -13.35 1.16
CA PHE A 95 -5.36 -12.46 2.30
C PHE A 95 -5.71 -13.09 3.66
N HIS A 96 -5.68 -14.41 3.78
CA HIS A 96 -6.07 -15.12 5.00
C HIS A 96 -5.29 -14.70 6.26
N ASP A 97 -4.04 -14.28 6.09
CA ASP A 97 -3.16 -13.81 7.16
C ASP A 97 -3.34 -12.33 7.53
N ASN A 98 -4.20 -11.59 6.83
CA ASN A 98 -4.46 -10.17 7.06
C ASN A 98 -5.92 -9.93 7.41
N HIS A 99 -6.20 -9.89 8.71
CA HIS A 99 -7.55 -9.71 9.24
C HIS A 99 -8.25 -8.46 8.68
N TYR A 100 -7.54 -7.35 8.50
CA TYR A 100 -8.11 -6.11 7.96
C TYR A 100 -8.55 -6.23 6.50
N LYS A 101 -7.82 -7.00 5.70
CA LYS A 101 -8.23 -7.27 4.32
C LYS A 101 -9.42 -8.22 4.27
N LEU A 102 -9.51 -9.17 5.21
CA LEU A 102 -10.69 -10.03 5.34
C LEU A 102 -11.94 -9.23 5.70
N GLU A 103 -11.86 -8.29 6.65
CA GLU A 103 -12.94 -7.36 6.97
C GLU A 103 -13.38 -6.57 5.72
N LEU A 104 -12.42 -5.99 5.00
CA LEU A 104 -12.69 -5.24 3.78
C LEU A 104 -13.37 -6.11 2.70
N ILE A 105 -12.92 -7.36 2.52
CA ILE A 105 -13.57 -8.30 1.60
C ILE A 105 -15.03 -8.54 2.00
N GLU A 106 -15.31 -8.70 3.29
CA GLU A 106 -16.67 -8.91 3.78
C GLU A 106 -17.58 -7.70 3.55
N GLU A 107 -17.06 -6.49 3.72
CA GLU A 107 -17.77 -5.25 3.36
C GLU A 107 -18.07 -5.19 1.86
N LEU A 108 -17.09 -5.49 1.00
CA LEU A 108 -17.28 -5.52 -0.46
C LEU A 108 -18.31 -6.55 -0.89
N ILE A 109 -18.31 -7.75 -0.29
CA ILE A 109 -19.32 -8.79 -0.52
C ILE A 109 -20.71 -8.27 -0.15
N LYS A 110 -20.84 -7.65 1.03
CA LYS A 110 -22.12 -7.11 1.53
C LYS A 110 -22.68 -6.03 0.60
N ASN A 111 -21.81 -5.19 0.05
CA ASN A 111 -22.18 -4.13 -0.89
C ASN A 111 -22.35 -4.63 -2.33
N LYS A 112 -22.09 -5.91 -2.61
CA LYS A 112 -22.09 -6.52 -3.96
C LYS A 112 -21.11 -5.83 -4.92
N GLU A 113 -19.99 -5.34 -4.38
CA GLU A 113 -18.92 -4.73 -5.16
C GLU A 113 -17.98 -5.81 -5.73
N LYS A 114 -17.32 -5.47 -6.84
CA LYS A 114 -16.34 -6.38 -7.45
C LYS A 114 -15.04 -6.37 -6.65
N ILE A 115 -14.48 -7.55 -6.40
CA ILE A 115 -13.19 -7.69 -5.76
C ILE A 115 -12.11 -7.80 -6.83
N SER A 116 -11.15 -6.88 -6.79
CA SER A 116 -9.98 -6.90 -7.66
C SER A 116 -8.70 -6.89 -6.83
N ILE A 117 -7.74 -7.70 -7.28
CA ILE A 117 -6.38 -7.77 -6.75
C ILE A 117 -5.47 -7.15 -7.78
N TYR A 118 -4.58 -6.27 -7.35
CA TYR A 118 -3.55 -5.69 -8.20
C TYR A 118 -2.20 -6.32 -7.87
N GLN A 119 -1.55 -6.91 -8.88
CA GLN A 119 -0.21 -7.45 -8.79
C GLN A 119 0.81 -6.50 -9.41
N SER A 120 1.88 -6.22 -8.68
CA SER A 120 3.01 -5.40 -9.12
C SER A 120 4.31 -5.97 -8.58
N GLY A 121 5.15 -6.45 -9.50
CA GLY A 121 6.29 -7.30 -9.12
C GLY A 121 5.80 -8.50 -8.32
N ASP A 122 6.38 -8.69 -7.13
CA ASP A 122 6.04 -9.78 -6.20
C ASP A 122 4.94 -9.39 -5.18
N PHE A 123 4.43 -8.17 -5.25
CA PHE A 123 3.44 -7.68 -4.30
C PHE A 123 2.02 -7.74 -4.88
N ARG A 124 1.07 -8.15 -4.05
CA ARG A 124 -0.35 -8.21 -4.38
C ARG A 124 -1.15 -7.49 -3.31
N ASP A 125 -2.09 -6.66 -3.74
CA ASP A 125 -2.94 -5.91 -2.82
C ASP A 125 -4.38 -5.81 -3.33
N LEU A 126 -5.32 -5.72 -2.38
CA LEU A 126 -6.73 -5.55 -2.67
C LEU A 126 -7.03 -4.07 -2.89
N CYS A 127 -7.50 -3.74 -4.10
CA CYS A 127 -7.83 -2.38 -4.47
C CYS A 127 -8.96 -2.35 -5.52
N LEU A 128 -9.81 -1.31 -5.47
CA LEU A 128 -10.89 -1.06 -6.42
C LEU A 128 -10.42 -0.45 -7.76
N GLY A 129 -9.18 0.01 -7.84
CA GLY A 129 -8.53 0.51 -9.04
C GLY A 129 -8.04 1.96 -8.95
N GLY A 130 -7.64 2.52 -10.10
CA GLY A 130 -7.02 3.85 -10.17
C GLY A 130 -5.48 3.81 -10.21
N HIS A 131 -4.88 2.74 -10.73
CA HIS A 131 -3.42 2.63 -10.86
C HIS A 131 -2.88 3.21 -12.17
N SER A 132 -1.62 3.65 -12.13
CA SER A 132 -0.85 3.97 -13.33
C SER A 132 -0.46 2.69 -14.07
N LYS A 133 -0.33 2.75 -15.39
CA LYS A 133 0.17 1.61 -16.20
C LYS A 133 1.61 1.25 -15.84
N THR A 134 2.40 2.23 -15.42
CA THR A 134 3.83 2.09 -15.11
C THR A 134 4.23 3.02 -13.97
N LEU A 135 5.14 2.57 -13.08
CA LEU A 135 5.73 3.42 -12.03
C LEU A 135 7.15 3.89 -12.33
N ASN A 136 7.82 3.29 -13.32
CA ASN A 136 9.23 3.56 -13.60
C ASN A 136 9.54 5.00 -14.02
N SER A 137 8.54 5.77 -14.46
CA SER A 137 8.68 7.19 -14.80
C SER A 137 8.44 8.13 -13.61
N PHE A 138 8.09 7.61 -12.44
CA PHE A 138 7.83 8.43 -11.26
C PHE A 138 9.15 8.72 -10.51
N PRO A 139 9.56 9.99 -10.40
CA PRO A 139 10.65 10.34 -9.50
C PRO A 139 10.17 10.11 -8.06
N LEU A 140 10.65 9.04 -7.42
CA LEU A 140 10.36 8.83 -6.01
C LEU A 140 10.86 10.05 -5.22
N PRO A 141 9.96 10.80 -4.56
CA PRO A 141 10.38 11.92 -3.74
C PRO A 141 11.24 11.41 -2.59
N GLU A 142 12.15 12.25 -2.12
CA GLU A 142 12.81 11.98 -0.85
C GLU A 142 11.73 11.93 0.25
N PRO A 143 11.77 10.96 1.17
CA PRO A 143 10.82 10.80 2.24
C PRO A 143 11.06 11.92 3.25
N THR A 144 10.52 13.10 2.97
CA THR A 144 10.20 14.11 3.98
C THR A 144 8.94 13.71 4.76
N GLY A 145 8.62 12.42 4.75
CA GLY A 145 7.41 11.83 5.30
C GLY A 145 7.37 11.89 6.82
N ALA A 146 6.17 11.73 7.37
CA ALA A 146 5.95 11.66 8.80
C ALA A 146 5.38 10.28 9.17
N VAL A 147 5.90 9.68 10.25
CA VAL A 147 5.28 8.50 10.88
C VAL A 147 4.34 9.00 11.96
N THR A 148 3.04 9.00 11.68
CA THR A 148 2.05 9.40 12.68
C THR A 148 1.38 8.17 13.28
N LYS A 149 1.24 8.14 14.61
CA LYS A 149 0.49 7.08 15.28
C LYS A 149 -0.98 7.44 15.25
N ARG A 150 -1.79 6.56 14.67
CA ARG A 150 -3.25 6.63 14.82
C ARG A 150 -3.72 5.47 15.70
N THR A 151 -4.43 5.80 16.76
CA THR A 151 -5.39 4.89 17.34
C THR A 151 -6.62 4.94 16.45
N ARG A 152 -7.14 3.79 15.97
CA ARG A 152 -8.51 3.78 15.42
C ARG A 152 -9.41 4.34 16.53
N CYS A 153 -10.19 5.38 16.20
CA CYS A 153 -11.29 5.84 17.04
C CYS A 153 -12.35 4.74 17.15
#